data_AF-A0A399J5U4-F1
#
_entry.id   AF-A0A399J5U4-F1
#
_cell.length_a   1.000
_cell.length_b   1.000
_cell.length_c   1.000
_cell.angle_alpha   90.00
_cell.angle_beta   90.00
_cell.angle_gamma   90.00
#
_symmetry.space_group_name_H-M   'P 1'
#
loop_
_entity.id
_entity.type
_entity.pdbx_description
1 polymer ?
#
loop_
_entity_poly.entity_id
_entity_poly.type
_entity_poly.pdbx_seq_one_letter_code
_entity_poly.pdbx_strand_id
1 'polypeptide(L)'
;AATLYEVGFNHFFRGQDHPGGGDQIFFQGHASPGMYARAFMEGRLSEDDMDGFRQEKAKEGHALPSYPHPRMMPEFWQFPTVSMGLGPANAIYQAQLNRYLHHRGIKDTSQQQVWAFLGDGEMDEPESRGFLQLAANEKLDNLNFVINCNLQRLDGPVRGNGNGKIMQEFEAFFRGAGWNVIKVVWGREWDSLLAKDDEGA
;
A
#
# COMPACT_ATOMS: atom_id res chain seq x y z
N ALA A 1 7.78 5.46 -5.05
CA ALA A 1 6.30 5.39 -4.98
C ALA A 1 5.59 6.74 -4.77
N ALA A 2 6.26 7.90 -4.73
CA ALA A 2 5.63 9.19 -4.38
C ALA A 2 4.38 9.52 -5.23
N THR A 3 4.48 9.40 -6.56
CA THR A 3 3.36 9.67 -7.48
C THR A 3 2.16 8.75 -7.25
N LEU A 4 2.36 7.48 -6.87
CA LEU A 4 1.27 6.55 -6.57
C LEU A 4 0.47 7.03 -5.35
N TYR A 5 1.17 7.49 -4.30
CA TYR A 5 0.52 8.07 -3.14
C TYR A 5 -0.16 9.40 -3.45
N GLU A 6 0.47 10.29 -4.22
CA GLU A 6 -0.13 11.58 -4.61
C GLU A 6 -1.43 11.41 -5.40
N VAL A 7 -1.46 10.49 -6.38
CA VAL A 7 -2.71 10.18 -7.09
C VAL A 7 -3.76 9.65 -6.11
N GLY A 8 -3.38 8.74 -5.21
CA GLY A 8 -4.26 8.22 -4.17
C GLY A 8 -4.86 9.33 -3.31
N PHE A 9 -4.02 10.22 -2.77
CA PHE A 9 -4.46 11.31 -1.90
C PHE A 9 -5.33 12.35 -2.59
N ASN A 10 -5.04 12.71 -3.84
CA ASN A 10 -5.80 13.75 -4.54
C ASN A 10 -7.15 13.25 -5.09
N HIS A 11 -7.27 11.94 -5.35
CA HIS A 11 -8.40 11.44 -6.16
C HIS A 11 -9.12 10.21 -5.61
N PHE A 12 -8.54 9.46 -4.66
CA PHE A 12 -9.10 8.17 -4.24
C PHE A 12 -9.37 8.10 -2.74
N PHE A 13 -8.37 8.42 -1.92
CA PHE A 13 -8.40 8.14 -0.48
C PHE A 13 -9.46 8.96 0.25
N ARG A 14 -10.32 8.25 0.98
CA ARG A 14 -11.35 8.85 1.82
C ARG A 14 -10.84 9.00 3.25
N GLY A 15 -10.85 10.23 3.76
CA GLY A 15 -10.54 10.53 5.16
C GLY A 15 -11.59 9.98 6.12
N GLN A 16 -11.26 9.91 7.42
CA GLN A 16 -12.15 9.32 8.43
C GLN A 16 -13.50 10.04 8.57
N ASP A 17 -13.56 11.33 8.27
CA ASP A 17 -14.77 12.16 8.32
C ASP A 17 -15.68 12.01 7.08
N HIS A 18 -15.30 11.19 6.10
CA HIS A 18 -16.14 10.93 4.93
C HIS A 18 -17.46 10.26 5.37
N PRO A 19 -18.64 10.65 4.83
CA PRO A 19 -19.94 10.12 5.28
C PRO A 19 -20.07 8.58 5.19
N GLY A 20 -19.39 7.96 4.22
CA GLY A 20 -19.34 6.50 4.04
C GLY A 20 -18.26 5.78 4.87
N GLY A 21 -17.57 6.50 5.77
CA GLY A 21 -16.38 6.04 6.49
C GLY A 21 -15.09 6.22 5.68
N GLY A 22 -13.98 6.33 6.40
CA GLY A 22 -12.65 6.45 5.79
C GLY A 22 -12.09 5.12 5.28
N ASP A 23 -11.20 5.22 4.31
CA ASP A 23 -10.44 4.08 3.79
C ASP A 23 -9.39 3.62 4.81
N GLN A 24 -9.05 2.33 4.79
CA GLN A 24 -7.97 1.77 5.59
C GLN A 24 -6.72 1.61 4.72
N ILE A 25 -5.73 2.48 4.93
CA ILE A 25 -4.53 2.53 4.11
C ILE A 25 -3.33 1.99 4.90
N PHE A 26 -2.81 0.85 4.46
CA PHE A 26 -1.59 0.23 4.95
C PHE A 26 -0.42 0.82 4.17
N PHE A 27 0.06 1.98 4.61
CA PHE A 27 1.23 2.65 4.04
C PHE A 27 2.47 1.76 4.18
N GLN A 28 3.32 1.72 3.15
CA GLN A 28 4.61 1.04 3.24
C GLN A 28 5.46 1.69 4.34
N GLY A 29 5.97 0.91 5.30
CA GLY A 29 6.55 1.47 6.52
C GLY A 29 7.67 2.48 6.27
N HIS A 30 8.61 2.15 5.40
CA HIS A 30 9.75 3.00 5.05
C HIS A 30 9.38 4.24 4.21
N ALA A 31 8.13 4.34 3.73
CA ALA A 31 7.61 5.54 3.08
C ALA A 31 7.11 6.60 4.08
N SER A 32 7.21 6.36 5.40
CA SER A 32 6.79 7.29 6.45
C SER A 32 7.31 8.73 6.27
N PRO A 33 8.55 9.01 5.81
CA PRO A 33 8.99 10.40 5.64
C PRO A 33 8.14 11.17 4.62
N GLY A 34 7.67 10.49 3.57
CA GLY A 34 6.78 11.12 2.58
C GLY A 34 5.42 11.48 3.16
N MET A 35 4.89 10.64 4.06
CA MET A 35 3.61 10.91 4.73
C MET A 35 3.74 12.06 5.74
N TYR A 36 4.86 12.14 6.46
CA TYR A 36 5.17 13.28 7.33
C TYR A 36 5.36 14.57 6.53
N ALA A 37 6.12 14.52 5.43
CA ALA A 37 6.30 15.68 4.56
C ALA A 37 4.95 16.20 4.03
N ARG A 38 4.06 15.31 3.58
CA ARG A 38 2.71 15.71 3.15
C ARG A 38 1.89 16.29 4.31
N ALA A 39 1.91 15.67 5.48
CA ALA A 39 1.20 16.15 6.66
C ALA A 39 1.71 17.53 7.13
N PHE A 40 3.01 17.80 7.04
CA PHE A 40 3.60 19.12 7.27
C PHE A 40 3.08 20.16 6.27
N MET A 41 3.05 19.82 4.97
CA MET A 41 2.48 20.69 3.94
C MET A 41 0.97 20.95 4.12
N GLU A 42 0.24 20.01 4.73
CA GLU A 42 -1.16 20.16 5.11
C GLU A 42 -1.36 20.96 6.41
N GLY A 43 -0.28 21.38 7.08
CA GLY A 43 -0.34 22.09 8.37
C GLY A 43 -0.72 21.20 9.56
N ARG A 44 -0.61 19.87 9.42
CA ARG A 44 -0.89 18.91 10.51
C ARG A 44 0.33 18.58 11.37
N LEU A 45 1.52 18.90 10.89
CA LEU A 45 2.79 18.79 11.61
C LEU A 45 3.52 20.13 11.55
N SER A 46 4.26 20.46 12.60
CA SER A 46 5.11 21.64 12.70
C SER A 46 6.55 21.35 12.26
N GLU A 47 7.35 22.39 12.09
CA GLU A 47 8.80 22.24 11.79
C GLU A 47 9.53 21.52 12.92
N ASP A 48 9.17 21.81 14.18
CA ASP A 48 9.71 21.13 15.36
C ASP A 48 9.41 19.63 15.35
N ASP A 49 8.23 19.22 14.86
CA ASP A 49 7.88 17.81 14.69
C ASP A 49 8.77 17.14 13.64
N MET A 50 8.98 17.82 12.51
CA MET A 50 9.83 17.31 11.42
C MET A 50 11.29 17.14 11.86
N ASP A 51 11.81 18.08 12.65
CA ASP A 51 13.13 17.99 13.29
C ASP A 51 13.20 16.89 14.36
N GLY A 52 12.05 16.42 14.85
CA GLY A 52 11.90 15.32 15.78
C GLY A 52 11.93 13.91 15.16
N PHE A 53 12.11 13.79 13.84
CA PHE A 53 12.09 12.49 13.17
C PHE A 53 13.14 11.52 13.70
N ARG A 54 12.69 10.35 14.17
CA ARG A 54 13.50 9.27 14.79
C ARG A 54 14.23 9.70 16.07
N GLN A 55 13.74 10.74 16.75
CA GLN A 55 14.30 11.24 18.00
C GLN A 55 13.33 11.08 19.17
N GLU A 56 12.74 9.89 19.34
CA GLU A 56 11.63 9.62 20.26
C GLU A 56 11.92 9.96 21.74
N LYS A 57 13.19 9.95 22.14
CA LYS A 57 13.61 10.32 23.49
C LYS A 57 14.13 11.74 23.63
N ALA A 58 14.79 12.28 22.59
CA ALA A 58 15.46 13.57 22.67
C ALA A 58 14.52 14.74 22.33
N LYS A 59 13.42 14.47 21.63
CA LYS A 59 12.41 15.44 21.17
C LYS A 59 11.03 15.05 21.69
N GLU A 60 10.93 14.70 22.98
CA GLU A 60 9.65 14.33 23.61
C GLU A 60 8.60 15.43 23.37
N GLY A 61 7.39 15.03 22.99
CA GLY A 61 6.30 15.94 22.56
C GLY A 61 6.28 16.26 21.06
N HIS A 62 7.43 16.17 20.38
CA HIS A 62 7.57 16.48 18.94
C HIS A 62 8.13 15.32 18.12
N ALA A 63 8.41 14.17 18.75
CA ALA A 63 9.10 13.11 18.05
C ALA A 63 8.19 12.34 17.08
N LEU A 64 8.66 12.19 15.85
CA LEU A 64 8.02 11.36 14.84
C LEU A 64 8.70 9.98 14.80
N PRO A 65 7.96 8.87 15.02
CA PRO A 65 8.52 7.54 14.99
C PRO A 65 9.03 7.20 13.59
N SER A 66 10.02 6.32 13.55
CA SER A 66 10.61 5.86 12.28
C SER A 66 9.61 5.29 11.27
N TYR A 67 8.54 4.63 11.73
CA TYR A 67 7.57 3.92 10.91
C TYR A 67 6.14 4.03 11.49
N PRO A 68 5.11 3.50 10.81
CA PRO A 68 3.74 3.47 11.33
C PRO A 68 3.61 2.72 12.67
N HIS A 69 3.67 3.45 13.76
CA HIS A 69 3.57 2.92 15.12
C HIS A 69 2.42 3.60 15.87
N PRO A 70 1.19 3.04 15.83
CA PRO A 70 0.03 3.62 16.52
C PRO A 70 0.25 3.78 18.03
N ARG A 71 1.04 2.91 18.66
CA ARG A 71 1.40 3.06 20.08
C ARG A 71 2.21 4.32 20.37
N MET A 72 3.03 4.78 19.42
CA MET A 72 3.89 5.96 19.58
C MET A 72 3.20 7.24 19.09
N MET A 73 2.38 7.16 18.04
CA MET A 73 1.53 8.26 17.56
C MET A 73 0.09 7.79 17.33
N PRO A 74 -0.72 7.71 18.41
CA PRO A 74 -2.07 7.12 18.35
C PRO A 74 -3.07 7.92 17.53
N GLU A 75 -2.84 9.21 17.34
CA GLU A 75 -3.72 10.10 16.57
C GLU A 75 -3.26 10.27 15.10
N PHE A 76 -2.17 9.61 14.70
CA PHE A 76 -1.62 9.72 13.34
C PHE A 76 -1.58 8.38 12.61
N TRP A 77 -0.94 7.36 13.20
CA TRP A 77 -0.78 6.06 12.56
C TRP A 77 -1.86 5.07 12.96
N GLN A 78 -2.32 4.26 11.99
CA GLN A 78 -3.38 3.27 12.21
C GLN A 78 -2.89 1.82 12.11
N PHE A 79 -2.03 1.50 11.13
CA PHE A 79 -1.62 0.13 10.83
C PHE A 79 -0.09 -0.02 10.83
N PRO A 80 0.50 -0.91 11.65
CA PRO A 80 1.94 -1.17 11.64
C PRO A 80 2.32 -2.09 10.47
N THR A 81 3.23 -1.64 9.62
CA THR A 81 3.54 -2.29 8.32
C THR A 81 5.03 -2.52 8.06
N VAL A 82 5.93 -2.05 8.93
CA VAL A 82 7.38 -2.14 8.64
C VAL A 82 7.94 -3.56 8.74
N SER A 83 7.31 -4.42 9.54
CA SER A 83 7.55 -5.87 9.46
C SER A 83 6.87 -6.40 8.20
N MET A 84 7.67 -6.56 7.15
CA MET A 84 7.21 -6.99 5.81
C MET A 84 6.40 -8.29 5.91
N GLY A 85 5.41 -8.45 5.03
CA GLY A 85 4.52 -9.62 5.01
C GLY A 85 3.32 -9.54 5.96
N LEU A 86 3.44 -8.84 7.09
CA LEU A 86 2.29 -8.65 8.00
C LEU A 86 1.24 -7.69 7.41
N GLY A 87 1.68 -6.63 6.73
CA GLY A 87 0.81 -5.67 6.07
C GLY A 87 -0.20 -6.30 5.10
N PRO A 88 0.24 -7.06 4.08
CA PRO A 88 -0.68 -7.68 3.11
C PRO A 88 -1.64 -8.68 3.75
N ALA A 89 -1.16 -9.55 4.66
CA ALA A 89 -2.03 -10.49 5.37
C ALA A 89 -3.10 -9.77 6.20
N ASN A 90 -2.71 -8.73 6.96
CA ASN A 90 -3.65 -7.94 7.76
C ASN A 90 -4.64 -7.18 6.88
N ALA A 91 -4.24 -6.65 5.73
CA ALA A 91 -5.14 -5.96 4.81
C ALA A 91 -6.23 -6.88 4.28
N ILE A 92 -5.91 -8.14 3.97
CA ILE A 92 -6.90 -9.15 3.55
C ILE A 92 -7.95 -9.36 4.66
N TYR A 93 -7.52 -9.61 5.89
CA TYR A 93 -8.45 -9.80 7.01
C TYR A 93 -9.21 -8.52 7.38
N GLN A 94 -8.62 -7.34 7.23
CA GLN A 94 -9.32 -6.07 7.41
C GLN A 94 -10.45 -5.90 6.40
N ALA A 95 -10.21 -6.23 5.13
CA ALA A 95 -11.23 -6.16 4.09
C ALA A 95 -12.36 -7.18 4.36
N GLN A 96 -12.01 -8.38 4.79
CA GLN A 96 -12.97 -9.40 5.22
C GLN A 96 -13.80 -8.92 6.42
N LEU A 97 -13.17 -8.30 7.42
CA LEU A 97 -13.86 -7.78 8.60
C LEU A 97 -14.86 -6.68 8.21
N ASN A 98 -14.51 -5.79 7.29
CA ASN A 98 -15.45 -4.80 6.76
C ASN A 98 -16.68 -5.50 6.15
N ARG A 99 -16.46 -6.49 5.27
CA ARG A 99 -17.57 -7.26 4.67
C ARG A 99 -18.41 -7.97 5.72
N TYR A 100 -17.78 -8.55 6.75
CA TYR A 100 -18.49 -9.13 7.88
C TYR A 100 -19.36 -8.12 8.62
N LEU A 101 -18.84 -6.94 8.99
CA LEU A 101 -19.59 -5.91 9.70
C LEU A 101 -20.81 -5.43 8.90
N HIS A 102 -20.62 -5.22 7.59
CA HIS A 102 -21.70 -4.83 6.67
C HIS A 102 -22.76 -5.94 6.55
N HIS A 103 -22.36 -7.19 6.27
CA HIS A 103 -23.30 -8.31 6.14
C HIS A 103 -24.05 -8.63 7.43
N ARG A 104 -23.45 -8.34 8.60
CA ARG A 104 -24.09 -8.51 9.90
C ARG A 104 -24.98 -7.34 10.32
N GLY A 105 -25.04 -6.27 9.54
CA GLY A 105 -25.82 -5.07 9.86
C GLY A 105 -25.29 -4.30 11.08
N ILE A 106 -24.02 -4.48 11.45
CA ILE A 106 -23.41 -3.82 12.61
C ILE A 106 -22.98 -2.39 12.26
N LYS A 107 -22.36 -2.23 11.09
CA LYS A 107 -21.94 -0.94 10.54
C LYS A 107 -21.99 -1.03 9.02
N ASP A 108 -22.53 -0.01 8.35
CA ASP A 108 -22.39 0.07 6.91
C ASP A 108 -20.95 0.47 6.55
N THR A 109 -20.19 -0.48 6.01
CA THR A 109 -18.83 -0.28 5.51
C THR A 109 -18.75 -0.40 3.98
N SER A 110 -19.89 -0.34 3.28
CA SER A 110 -19.97 -0.62 1.83
C SER A 110 -19.13 0.33 0.98
N GLN A 111 -18.86 1.54 1.49
CA GLN A 111 -18.08 2.57 0.83
C GLN A 111 -16.60 2.61 1.25
N GLN A 112 -16.17 1.78 2.22
CA GLN A 112 -14.80 1.79 2.73
C GLN A 112 -13.92 0.84 1.90
N GLN A 113 -12.77 1.33 1.47
CA GLN A 113 -11.75 0.55 0.77
C GLN A 113 -10.55 0.25 1.66
N VAL A 114 -9.93 -0.90 1.45
CA VAL A 114 -8.64 -1.28 2.04
C VAL A 114 -7.57 -1.20 0.97
N TRP A 115 -6.50 -0.45 1.25
CA TRP A 115 -5.35 -0.26 0.36
C TRP A 115 -4.08 -0.79 1.02
N ALA A 116 -3.43 -1.78 0.43
CA ALA A 116 -2.14 -2.28 0.87
C ALA A 116 -1.03 -1.83 -0.08
N PHE A 117 -0.13 -0.96 0.40
CA PHE A 117 1.03 -0.52 -0.35
C PHE A 117 2.23 -1.41 -0.02
N LEU A 118 2.70 -2.14 -1.02
CA LEU A 118 3.64 -3.24 -0.86
C LEU A 118 4.89 -3.01 -1.72
N GLY A 119 6.03 -3.51 -1.26
CA GLY A 119 7.23 -3.63 -2.11
C GLY A 119 7.21 -4.94 -2.90
N ASP A 120 7.77 -4.97 -4.10
CA ASP A 120 8.00 -6.23 -4.82
C ASP A 120 8.94 -7.18 -4.06
N GLY A 121 9.99 -6.68 -3.42
CA GLY A 121 10.84 -7.49 -2.53
C GLY A 121 10.11 -8.05 -1.30
N GLU A 122 9.14 -7.32 -0.75
CA GLU A 122 8.30 -7.77 0.39
C GLU A 122 7.39 -8.94 -0.02
N MET A 123 7.05 -9.08 -1.29
CA MET A 123 6.21 -10.19 -1.77
C MET A 123 6.92 -11.55 -1.68
N ASP A 124 8.22 -11.58 -1.41
CA ASP A 124 8.93 -12.84 -1.17
C ASP A 124 8.59 -13.47 0.20
N GLU A 125 8.11 -12.68 1.17
CA GLU A 125 7.64 -13.20 2.45
C GLU A 125 6.45 -14.16 2.26
N PRO A 126 6.43 -15.33 2.94
CA PRO A 126 5.34 -16.29 2.82
C PRO A 126 3.95 -15.68 3.10
N GLU A 127 3.87 -14.79 4.08
CA GLU A 127 2.65 -14.11 4.53
C GLU A 127 2.09 -13.17 3.45
N SER A 128 2.96 -12.59 2.61
CA SER A 128 2.57 -11.68 1.53
C SER A 128 1.72 -12.35 0.45
N ARG A 129 1.93 -13.65 0.22
CA ARG A 129 1.26 -14.42 -0.85
C ARG A 129 0.34 -15.52 -0.32
N GLY A 130 0.57 -16.00 0.90
CA GLY A 130 -0.09 -17.19 1.45
C GLY A 130 -1.61 -17.08 1.56
N PHE A 131 -2.16 -15.86 1.63
CA PHE A 131 -3.60 -15.62 1.83
C PHE A 131 -4.32 -15.07 0.60
N LEU A 132 -3.68 -14.97 -0.56
CA LEU A 132 -4.30 -14.38 -1.76
C LEU A 132 -5.59 -15.10 -2.15
N GLN A 133 -5.63 -16.43 -2.04
CA GLN A 133 -6.81 -17.21 -2.42
C GLN A 133 -8.00 -17.01 -1.48
N LEU A 134 -7.75 -16.63 -0.21
CA LEU A 134 -8.81 -16.27 0.74
C LEU A 134 -9.55 -15.02 0.27
N ALA A 135 -8.83 -14.00 -0.19
CA ALA A 135 -9.44 -12.77 -0.70
C ALA A 135 -10.36 -13.03 -1.91
N ALA A 136 -9.95 -13.92 -2.82
CA ALA A 136 -10.76 -14.28 -3.97
C ALA A 136 -11.99 -15.13 -3.58
N ASN A 137 -11.82 -16.11 -2.70
CA ASN A 137 -12.92 -16.96 -2.22
C ASN A 137 -14.00 -16.15 -1.49
N GLU A 138 -13.59 -15.16 -0.70
CA GLU A 138 -14.47 -14.25 0.03
C GLU A 138 -14.97 -13.07 -0.82
N LYS A 139 -14.55 -12.99 -2.10
CA LYS A 139 -14.89 -11.93 -3.05
C LYS A 139 -14.65 -10.53 -2.50
N LEU A 140 -13.46 -10.30 -1.94
CA LEU A 140 -13.08 -9.02 -1.32
C LEU A 140 -12.79 -7.94 -2.38
N ASP A 141 -13.85 -7.45 -3.01
CA ASP A 141 -13.86 -6.34 -3.97
C ASP A 141 -13.63 -4.95 -3.33
N ASN A 142 -13.50 -4.88 -2.00
CA ASN A 142 -13.05 -3.70 -1.25
C ASN A 142 -11.55 -3.72 -0.91
N LEU A 143 -10.78 -4.65 -1.48
CA LEU A 143 -9.35 -4.78 -1.23
C LEU A 143 -8.52 -4.44 -2.47
N ASN A 144 -7.53 -3.58 -2.28
CA ASN A 144 -6.62 -3.13 -3.33
C ASN A 144 -5.17 -3.36 -2.89
N PHE A 145 -4.44 -4.21 -3.61
CA PHE A 145 -2.99 -4.35 -3.45
C PHE A 145 -2.28 -3.45 -4.48
N VAL A 146 -1.42 -2.55 -3.99
CA VAL A 146 -0.60 -1.65 -4.80
C VAL A 146 0.86 -2.04 -4.60
N ILE A 147 1.38 -2.87 -5.53
CA ILE A 147 2.74 -3.41 -5.45
C ILE A 147 3.68 -2.50 -6.25
N ASN A 148 4.57 -1.79 -5.56
CA ASN A 148 5.61 -0.99 -6.17
C ASN A 148 6.71 -1.89 -6.73
N CYS A 149 6.65 -2.17 -8.04
CA CYS A 149 7.63 -2.97 -8.76
C CYS A 149 8.81 -2.11 -9.24
N ASN A 150 9.70 -1.71 -8.34
CA ASN A 150 10.93 -1.01 -8.70
C ASN A 150 12.07 -1.97 -9.13
N LEU A 151 11.79 -3.28 -9.11
CA LEU A 151 12.64 -4.39 -9.52
C LEU A 151 13.83 -4.65 -8.58
N GLN A 152 13.86 -4.00 -7.41
CA GLN A 152 14.99 -4.00 -6.48
C GLN A 152 14.56 -4.27 -5.03
N ARG A 153 15.38 -5.05 -4.33
CA ARG A 153 15.43 -5.16 -2.88
C ARG A 153 16.66 -4.40 -2.35
N LEU A 154 16.83 -4.39 -1.03
CA LEU A 154 17.91 -3.64 -0.37
C LEU A 154 19.30 -3.94 -0.94
N ASP A 155 19.60 -5.22 -1.20
CA ASP A 155 20.92 -5.68 -1.62
C ASP A 155 21.01 -6.10 -3.11
N GLY A 156 20.07 -5.65 -3.96
CA GLY A 156 20.11 -5.92 -5.40
C GLY A 156 18.76 -6.24 -6.04
N PRO A 157 18.72 -6.83 -7.24
CA PRO A 157 17.44 -7.14 -7.91
C PRO A 157 16.63 -8.21 -7.16
N VAL A 158 15.30 -8.13 -7.22
CA VAL A 158 14.38 -9.14 -6.63
C VAL A 158 14.56 -10.51 -7.30
N ARG A 159 14.81 -10.51 -8.61
CA ARG A 159 15.25 -11.67 -9.38
C ARG A 159 16.50 -11.27 -10.17
N GLY A 160 17.67 -11.67 -9.69
CA GLY A 160 18.97 -11.26 -10.26
C GLY A 160 19.49 -12.17 -11.38
N ASN A 161 18.82 -13.28 -11.68
CA ASN A 161 19.10 -14.08 -12.86
C ASN A 161 18.55 -13.32 -14.08
N GLY A 162 19.35 -13.14 -15.15
CA GLY A 162 19.03 -12.26 -16.29
C GLY A 162 17.73 -12.53 -17.07
N ASN A 163 16.91 -13.49 -16.64
CA ASN A 163 15.59 -13.83 -17.18
C ASN A 163 14.43 -13.64 -16.18
N GLY A 164 14.69 -13.17 -14.96
CA GLY A 164 13.67 -12.96 -13.94
C GLY A 164 12.75 -11.79 -14.27
N LYS A 165 11.44 -12.07 -14.38
CA LYS A 165 10.40 -11.09 -14.74
C LYS A 165 9.36 -11.01 -13.62
N ILE A 166 9.67 -10.26 -12.56
CA ILE A 166 8.89 -10.27 -11.31
C ILE A 166 7.44 -9.81 -11.51
N MET A 167 7.18 -8.84 -12.39
CA MET A 167 5.81 -8.40 -12.70
C MET A 167 4.98 -9.51 -13.34
N GLN A 168 5.59 -10.34 -14.20
CA GLN A 168 4.95 -11.48 -14.83
C GLN A 168 4.75 -12.64 -13.85
N GLU A 169 5.72 -12.86 -12.95
CA GLU A 169 5.58 -13.80 -11.84
C GLU A 169 4.37 -13.42 -10.98
N PHE A 170 4.29 -12.16 -10.54
CA PHE A 170 3.16 -11.66 -9.76
C PHE A 170 1.84 -11.74 -10.54
N GLU A 171 1.81 -11.34 -11.81
CA GLU A 171 0.60 -11.47 -12.61
C GLU A 171 0.09 -12.92 -12.63
N ALA A 172 0.97 -13.89 -12.87
CA ALA A 172 0.60 -15.30 -12.89
C ALA A 172 0.07 -15.79 -11.54
N PHE A 173 0.76 -15.45 -10.43
CA PHE A 173 0.33 -15.83 -9.09
C PHE A 173 -1.02 -15.20 -8.71
N PHE A 174 -1.18 -13.90 -8.91
CA PHE A 174 -2.41 -13.19 -8.53
C PHE A 174 -3.60 -13.63 -9.39
N ARG A 175 -3.43 -13.72 -10.72
CA ARG A 175 -4.49 -14.26 -11.60
C ARG A 175 -4.83 -15.70 -11.25
N GLY A 176 -3.83 -16.54 -10.99
CA GLY A 176 -4.03 -17.92 -10.56
C GLY A 176 -4.78 -18.04 -9.22
N ALA A 177 -4.60 -17.07 -8.33
CA ALA A 177 -5.35 -16.95 -7.08
C ALA A 177 -6.75 -16.32 -7.24
N GLY A 178 -7.16 -15.92 -8.45
CA GLY A 178 -8.49 -15.36 -8.74
C GLY A 178 -8.58 -13.83 -8.63
N TRP A 179 -7.46 -13.11 -8.60
CA TRP A 179 -7.44 -11.65 -8.53
C TRP A 179 -7.56 -10.99 -9.89
N ASN A 180 -8.15 -9.79 -9.91
CA ASN A 180 -7.98 -8.87 -11.02
C ASN A 180 -6.59 -8.23 -10.96
N VAL A 181 -5.83 -8.29 -12.06
CA VAL A 181 -4.48 -7.74 -12.15
C VAL A 181 -4.43 -6.65 -13.20
N ILE A 182 -4.05 -5.44 -12.77
CA ILE A 182 -3.81 -4.27 -13.61
C ILE A 182 -2.32 -3.96 -13.56
N LYS A 183 -1.65 -3.96 -14.71
CA LYS A 183 -0.23 -3.60 -14.83
C LYS A 183 -0.11 -2.18 -15.35
N VAL A 184 0.54 -1.31 -14.57
CA VAL A 184 0.91 0.04 -15.00
C VAL A 184 2.40 0.01 -15.33
N VAL A 185 2.72 -0.26 -16.60
CA VAL A 185 4.11 -0.55 -17.05
C VAL A 185 4.76 0.69 -17.66
N TRP A 186 4.04 1.37 -18.56
CA TRP A 186 4.59 2.42 -19.41
C TRP A 186 3.88 3.74 -19.19
N GLY A 187 4.65 4.84 -19.29
CA GLY A 187 4.12 6.19 -19.38
C GLY A 187 3.55 6.48 -20.77
N ARG A 188 2.80 7.59 -20.86
CA ARG A 188 2.09 8.03 -22.08
C ARG A 188 3.01 8.21 -23.29
N GLU A 189 4.30 8.44 -23.05
CA GLU A 189 5.33 8.60 -24.09
C GLU A 189 5.46 7.36 -24.97
N TRP A 190 5.12 6.18 -24.44
CA TRP A 190 5.17 4.91 -25.16
C TRP A 190 3.96 4.68 -26.08
N ASP A 191 2.83 5.36 -25.84
CA ASP A 191 1.58 5.10 -26.56
C ASP A 191 1.75 5.22 -28.07
N SER A 192 2.44 6.27 -28.52
CA SER A 192 2.64 6.52 -29.96
C SER A 192 3.59 5.52 -30.63
N LEU A 193 4.52 4.93 -29.88
CA LEU A 193 5.45 3.92 -30.39
C LEU A 193 4.73 2.57 -30.49
N LEU A 194 4.06 2.15 -29.41
CA LEU A 194 3.31 0.90 -29.36
C LEU A 194 2.16 0.87 -30.38
N ALA A 195 1.48 2.00 -30.62
CA ALA A 195 0.42 2.07 -31.61
C ALA A 195 0.91 1.99 -33.07
N LYS A 196 2.19 2.29 -33.32
CA LYS A 196 2.81 2.24 -34.64
C LYS A 196 3.50 0.90 -34.94
N ASP A 197 3.73 0.09 -33.92
CA ASP A 197 4.37 -1.21 -34.05
C ASP A 197 3.35 -2.25 -34.53
N ASP A 198 3.37 -2.51 -35.84
CA ASP A 198 2.55 -3.54 -36.50
C ASP A 198 3.23 -4.92 -36.56
N GLU A 199 4.51 -4.99 -36.20
CA GLU A 199 5.31 -6.21 -36.20
C GLU A 199 5.38 -6.89 -34.81
N GLY A 200 5.13 -6.14 -33.74
CA GLY A 200 5.13 -6.64 -32.36
C GLY A 200 6.53 -6.93 -31.81
N ALA A 201 7.52 -6.12 -32.24
CA ALA A 201 8.95 -6.31 -31.98
C ALA A 201 9.41 -5.80 -30.60
#